data_AF-A0A7J8IFZ6-F1
#
_entry.id   AF-A0A7J8IFZ6-F1
#
_cell.length_a   1.000
_cell.length_b   1.000
_cell.length_c   1.000
_cell.angle_alpha   90.00
_cell.angle_beta   90.00
_cell.angle_gamma   90.00
#
_symmetry.space_group_name_H-M   'P 1'
#
loop_
_entity.id
_entity.type
_entity.pdbx_description
1 polymer ?
#
loop_
_entity_poly.entity_id
_entity_poly.type
_entity_poly.pdbx_seq_one_letter_code
_entity_poly.pdbx_strand_id
1 'polypeptide(L)'
;MLAERAHHEAVVQLNTAGRAVFKENVYLQKALAYHLQEADALQKNSEKLQETQTFLLHQKEINDLLVKEKIMQLTQQRSQIQILQKKVVSLETALSCMTREFETEVLKLQQQAMVHNQEGQFEIYNLQYLLQMKDREMNRVKKLAKNILDERTEVEKFFLDALHQVKQQILLSRKHYKQVAQTAFNFKMREACARRTEYPKIRTFDGREHSTNSVDQDLMEAEKWKYGHSSRPSVPDYVVLDNGETKEFGDESKLQDQTFITQQVPISDSPSELIISKTQKGSQESDMGTY
;
A
#
# COMPACT_ATOMS: atom_id res chain seq x y z
N MET A 1 -27.49 -8.28 129.94
CA MET A 1 -26.99 -8.34 131.34
C MET A 1 -28.00 -8.87 132.37
N LEU A 2 -29.20 -8.30 132.57
CA LEU A 2 -30.16 -8.85 133.56
C LEU A 2 -30.84 -10.14 133.07
N ALA A 3 -31.26 -10.16 131.80
CA ALA A 3 -31.90 -11.32 131.17
C ALA A 3 -30.96 -12.54 131.07
N GLU A 4 -29.69 -12.32 130.75
CA GLU A 4 -28.68 -13.39 130.70
C GLU A 4 -28.36 -13.97 132.09
N ARG A 5 -28.36 -13.14 133.15
CA ARG A 5 -28.19 -13.61 134.53
C ARG A 5 -29.38 -14.45 135.02
N ALA A 6 -30.61 -13.99 134.77
CA ALA A 6 -31.82 -14.75 135.10
C ALA A 6 -31.90 -16.07 134.33
N HIS A 7 -31.47 -16.10 133.07
CA HIS A 7 -31.41 -17.34 132.27
C HIS A 7 -30.38 -18.34 132.81
N HIS A 8 -29.22 -17.85 133.24
CA HIS A 8 -28.17 -18.69 133.81
C HIS A 8 -28.61 -19.30 135.14
N GLU A 9 -29.26 -18.51 135.99
CA GLU A 9 -29.77 -18.93 137.29
C GLU A 9 -30.91 -19.96 137.16
N ALA A 10 -31.83 -19.78 136.20
CA ALA A 10 -32.88 -20.76 135.88
C ALA A 10 -32.32 -22.10 135.36
N VAL A 11 -31.23 -22.08 134.59
CA VAL A 11 -30.57 -23.30 134.09
C VAL A 11 -29.85 -24.05 135.21
N VAL A 12 -29.30 -23.36 136.22
CA VAL A 12 -28.65 -23.98 137.39
C VAL A 12 -29.67 -24.70 138.29
N GLN A 13 -30.91 -24.19 138.39
CA GLN A 13 -32.00 -24.82 139.16
C GLN A 13 -32.64 -26.06 138.51
N LEU A 14 -32.31 -26.37 137.24
CA LEU A 14 -32.76 -27.61 136.58
C LEU A 14 -32.03 -28.84 137.13
N ASN A 15 -32.71 -30.00 137.17
CA ASN A 15 -32.08 -31.28 137.52
C ASN A 15 -30.97 -31.67 136.52
N THR A 16 -30.11 -32.64 136.87
CA THR A 16 -28.95 -33.05 136.06
C THR A 16 -29.30 -33.44 134.63
N ALA A 17 -30.44 -34.11 134.42
CA ALA A 17 -30.95 -34.44 133.09
C ALA A 17 -31.38 -33.18 132.30
N GLY A 18 -32.10 -32.24 132.91
CA GLY A 18 -32.54 -31.00 132.26
C GLY A 18 -31.39 -30.09 131.84
N ARG A 19 -30.30 -30.04 132.61
CA ARG A 19 -29.07 -29.30 132.23
C ARG A 19 -28.32 -29.93 131.06
N ALA A 20 -28.29 -31.26 130.96
CA ALA A 20 -27.71 -31.96 129.82
C ALA A 20 -28.49 -31.67 128.54
N VAL A 21 -29.83 -31.77 128.60
CA VAL A 21 -30.73 -31.45 127.49
C VAL A 21 -30.60 -29.99 127.05
N PHE A 22 -30.48 -29.03 127.98
CA PHE A 22 -30.30 -27.61 127.61
C PHE A 22 -28.97 -27.37 126.89
N LYS A 23 -27.86 -27.94 127.38
CA LYS A 23 -26.55 -27.85 126.69
C LYS A 23 -26.60 -28.42 125.29
N GLU A 24 -27.27 -29.56 125.13
CA GLU A 24 -27.45 -30.21 123.84
C GLU A 24 -28.35 -29.37 122.92
N ASN A 25 -29.42 -28.76 123.44
CA ASN A 25 -30.28 -27.86 122.67
C ASN A 25 -29.53 -26.62 122.15
N VAL A 26 -28.67 -26.02 122.99
CA VAL A 26 -27.80 -24.89 122.59
C VAL A 26 -26.78 -25.33 121.52
N TYR A 27 -26.20 -26.53 121.66
CA TYR A 27 -25.30 -27.08 120.64
C TYR A 27 -26.04 -27.34 119.32
N LEU A 28 -27.23 -27.93 119.37
CA LEU A 28 -28.10 -28.18 118.23
C LEU A 28 -28.53 -26.88 117.54
N GLN A 29 -28.86 -25.82 118.29
CA GLN A 29 -29.16 -24.51 117.73
C GLN A 29 -27.96 -23.91 116.98
N LYS A 30 -26.75 -24.03 117.52
CA LYS A 30 -25.53 -23.59 116.82
C LYS A 30 -25.27 -24.39 115.55
N ALA A 31 -25.42 -25.71 115.60
CA ALA A 31 -25.29 -26.57 114.44
C ALA A 31 -26.36 -26.25 113.37
N LEU A 32 -27.61 -26.03 113.79
CA LEU A 32 -28.71 -25.65 112.91
C LEU A 32 -28.46 -24.30 112.23
N ALA A 33 -27.99 -23.29 112.97
CA ALA A 33 -27.67 -21.98 112.42
C ALA A 33 -26.52 -22.06 111.40
N TYR A 34 -25.47 -22.84 111.70
CA TYR A 34 -24.37 -23.09 110.77
C TYR A 34 -24.88 -23.74 109.48
N HIS A 35 -25.68 -24.81 109.59
CA HIS A 35 -26.24 -25.49 108.42
C HIS A 35 -27.23 -24.63 107.62
N LEU A 36 -28.01 -23.77 108.28
CA LEU A 36 -28.87 -22.79 107.59
C LEU A 36 -28.04 -21.80 106.79
N GLN A 37 -26.95 -21.28 107.36
CA GLN A 37 -26.06 -20.35 106.67
C GLN A 37 -25.30 -21.03 105.51
N GLU A 38 -24.85 -22.27 105.71
CA GLU A 38 -24.22 -23.07 104.66
C GLU A 38 -25.19 -23.41 103.53
N ALA A 39 -26.44 -23.75 103.86
CA ALA A 39 -27.50 -23.96 102.87
C ALA A 39 -27.81 -22.69 102.07
N ASP A 40 -27.90 -21.53 102.72
CA ASP A 40 -28.11 -20.23 102.05
C ASP A 40 -26.92 -19.85 101.15
N ALA A 41 -25.68 -20.11 101.59
CA ALA A 41 -24.48 -19.90 100.78
C ALA A 41 -24.43 -20.85 99.57
N LEU A 42 -24.76 -22.13 99.75
CA LEU A 42 -24.86 -23.11 98.68
C LEU A 42 -25.96 -22.74 97.69
N GLN A 43 -27.11 -22.27 98.16
CA GLN A 43 -28.21 -21.81 97.32
C GLN A 43 -27.78 -20.62 96.46
N LYS A 44 -27.19 -19.57 97.06
CA LYS A 44 -26.66 -18.41 96.33
C LYS A 44 -25.60 -18.79 95.30
N ASN A 45 -24.74 -19.75 95.62
CA ASN A 45 -23.75 -20.25 94.68
C ASN A 45 -24.39 -21.06 93.54
N SER A 46 -25.41 -21.86 93.84
CA SER A 46 -26.18 -22.58 92.81
C SER A 46 -26.89 -21.64 91.85
N GLU A 47 -27.53 -20.58 92.38
CA GLU A 47 -28.20 -19.55 91.57
C GLU A 47 -27.21 -18.82 90.65
N LYS A 48 -26.07 -18.36 91.19
CA LYS A 48 -24.99 -17.74 90.38
C LYS A 48 -24.45 -18.70 89.32
N LEU A 49 -24.23 -19.96 89.69
CA LEU A 49 -23.74 -20.96 88.75
C LEU A 49 -24.75 -21.17 87.61
N GLN A 50 -26.04 -21.21 87.92
CA GLN A 50 -27.12 -21.33 86.94
C GLN A 50 -27.18 -20.11 86.00
N GLU A 51 -27.06 -18.89 86.52
CA GLU A 51 -26.98 -17.66 85.71
C GLU A 51 -25.76 -17.66 84.78
N THR A 52 -24.59 -18.06 85.28
CA THR A 52 -23.40 -18.15 84.42
C THR A 52 -23.54 -19.23 83.35
N GLN A 53 -24.18 -20.36 83.67
CA GLN A 53 -24.43 -21.44 82.71
C GLN A 53 -25.36 -20.97 81.58
N THR A 54 -26.45 -20.25 81.89
CA THR A 54 -27.37 -19.74 80.86
C THR A 54 -26.71 -18.67 80.00
N PHE A 55 -25.92 -17.77 80.60
CA PHE A 55 -25.13 -16.77 79.86
C PHE A 55 -24.13 -17.42 78.90
N LEU A 56 -23.35 -18.39 79.37
CA LEU A 56 -22.37 -19.09 78.54
C LEU A 56 -23.03 -19.87 77.40
N LEU A 57 -24.21 -20.47 77.63
CA LEU A 57 -24.98 -21.12 76.57
C LEU A 57 -25.40 -20.12 75.48
N HIS A 58 -25.94 -18.97 75.86
CA HIS A 58 -26.34 -17.96 74.89
C HIS A 58 -25.15 -17.40 74.10
N GLN A 59 -24.03 -17.12 74.78
CA GLN A 59 -22.81 -16.67 74.12
C GLN A 59 -22.26 -17.73 73.14
N LYS A 60 -22.32 -19.02 73.52
CA LYS A 60 -21.94 -20.12 72.64
C LYS A 60 -22.83 -20.15 71.39
N GLU A 61 -24.14 -20.06 71.54
CA GLU A 61 -25.09 -20.06 70.41
C GLU A 61 -24.82 -18.90 69.45
N ILE A 62 -24.61 -17.68 69.97
CA ILE A 62 -24.26 -16.51 69.17
C ILE A 62 -22.95 -16.74 68.40
N ASN A 63 -21.92 -17.25 69.09
CA ASN A 63 -20.63 -17.54 68.48
C ASN A 63 -20.74 -18.62 67.38
N ASP A 64 -21.53 -19.67 67.61
CA ASP A 64 -21.77 -20.74 66.64
C ASP A 64 -22.45 -20.20 65.38
N LEU A 65 -23.42 -19.29 65.51
CA LEU A 65 -24.07 -18.61 64.39
C LEU A 65 -23.09 -17.70 63.63
N LEU A 66 -22.28 -16.92 64.35
CA LEU A 66 -21.27 -16.04 63.75
C LEU A 66 -20.23 -16.82 62.96
N VAL A 67 -19.75 -17.94 63.50
CA VAL A 67 -18.78 -18.81 62.82
C VAL A 67 -19.40 -19.40 61.55
N LYS A 68 -20.65 -19.88 61.60
CA LYS A 68 -21.36 -20.38 60.41
C LYS A 68 -21.49 -19.31 59.32
N GLU A 69 -21.89 -18.10 59.70
CA GLU A 69 -22.00 -16.97 58.77
C GLU A 69 -20.65 -16.63 58.13
N LYS A 70 -19.58 -16.56 58.93
CA LYS A 70 -18.23 -16.31 58.41
C LYS A 70 -17.74 -17.41 57.47
N ILE A 71 -18.03 -18.67 57.77
CA ILE A 71 -17.72 -19.79 56.89
C ILE A 71 -18.47 -19.63 55.56
N MET A 72 -19.76 -19.29 55.57
CA MET A 72 -20.56 -19.09 54.35
C MET A 72 -20.03 -17.92 53.50
N GLN A 73 -19.67 -16.80 54.13
CA GLN A 73 -19.06 -15.66 53.44
C GLN A 73 -17.72 -16.04 52.79
N LEU A 74 -16.85 -16.76 53.52
CA LEU A 74 -15.55 -17.19 53.01
C LEU A 74 -15.68 -18.20 51.86
N THR A 75 -16.65 -19.13 51.93
CA THR A 75 -16.87 -20.10 50.84
C THR A 75 -17.41 -19.40 49.58
N GLN A 76 -18.30 -18.40 49.74
CA GLN A 76 -18.79 -17.59 48.63
C GLN A 76 -17.67 -16.73 48.00
N GLN A 77 -16.84 -16.08 48.81
CA GLN A 77 -15.70 -15.31 48.29
C GLN A 77 -14.71 -16.23 47.55
N ARG A 78 -14.42 -17.41 48.10
CA ARG A 78 -13.55 -18.40 47.47
C ARG A 78 -14.07 -18.84 46.11
N SER A 79 -15.39 -19.06 45.96
CA SER A 79 -15.96 -19.45 44.67
C SER A 79 -15.88 -18.32 43.64
N GLN A 80 -16.11 -17.07 44.05
CA GLN A 80 -15.94 -15.91 43.17
C GLN A 80 -14.50 -15.75 42.70
N ILE A 81 -13.53 -15.87 43.61
CA ILE A 81 -12.09 -15.82 43.27
C ILE A 81 -11.74 -16.92 42.27
N GLN A 82 -12.24 -18.14 42.46
CA GLN A 82 -11.99 -19.24 41.52
C GLN A 82 -12.57 -18.97 40.13
N ILE A 83 -13.76 -18.38 40.03
CA ILE A 83 -14.37 -18.02 38.74
C ILE A 83 -13.53 -16.95 38.04
N LEU A 84 -13.11 -15.91 38.77
CA LEU A 84 -12.29 -14.84 38.22
C LEU A 84 -10.92 -15.36 37.77
N GLN A 85 -10.27 -16.23 38.55
CA GLN A 85 -9.01 -16.87 38.18
C GLN A 85 -9.14 -17.67 36.88
N LYS A 86 -10.19 -18.48 36.74
CA LYS A 86 -10.46 -19.21 35.49
C LYS A 86 -10.65 -18.28 34.30
N LYS A 87 -11.34 -17.15 34.49
CA LYS A 87 -11.55 -16.15 33.44
C LYS A 87 -10.23 -15.48 33.03
N VAL A 88 -9.37 -15.13 33.99
CA VAL A 88 -8.04 -14.57 33.73
C VAL A 88 -7.21 -15.55 32.90
N VAL A 89 -7.10 -16.80 33.32
CA VAL A 89 -6.35 -17.83 32.57
C VAL A 89 -6.89 -18.01 31.15
N SER A 90 -8.22 -18.00 30.98
CA SER A 90 -8.83 -18.10 29.65
C SER A 90 -8.46 -16.92 28.75
N LEU A 91 -8.42 -15.71 29.30
CA LEU A 91 -8.06 -14.50 28.55
C LEU A 91 -6.56 -14.47 28.22
N GLU A 92 -5.71 -14.84 29.17
CA GLU A 92 -4.26 -14.96 28.95
C GLU A 92 -3.94 -15.98 27.86
N THR A 93 -4.63 -17.12 27.86
CA THR A 93 -4.47 -18.15 26.83
C THR A 93 -4.91 -17.62 25.46
N ALA A 94 -6.07 -16.97 25.36
CA ALA A 94 -6.55 -16.39 24.11
C ALA A 94 -5.59 -15.32 23.58
N LEU A 95 -5.10 -14.44 24.44
CA LEU A 95 -4.14 -13.40 24.09
C LEU A 95 -2.81 -13.98 23.62
N SER A 96 -2.31 -15.02 24.28
CA SER A 96 -1.08 -15.71 23.87
C SER A 96 -1.23 -16.36 22.50
N CYS A 97 -2.38 -16.97 22.20
CA CYS A 97 -2.67 -17.52 20.87
C CYS A 97 -2.67 -16.42 19.81
N MET A 98 -3.42 -15.32 20.04
CA MET A 98 -3.49 -14.20 19.11
C MET A 98 -2.13 -13.55 18.86
N THR A 99 -1.32 -13.39 19.90
CA THR A 99 0.03 -12.81 19.78
C THR A 99 0.91 -13.68 18.89
N ARG A 100 0.89 -15.00 19.11
CA ARG A 100 1.67 -15.94 18.29
C ARG A 100 1.20 -15.97 16.84
N GLU A 101 -0.11 -15.99 16.61
CA GLU A 101 -0.68 -15.93 15.25
C GLU A 101 -0.24 -14.64 14.54
N PHE A 102 -0.33 -13.49 15.22
CA PHE A 102 0.11 -12.21 14.67
C PHE A 102 1.60 -12.20 14.34
N GLU A 103 2.47 -12.67 15.23
CA GLU A 103 3.91 -12.82 14.97
C GLU A 103 4.18 -13.72 13.74
N THR A 104 3.45 -14.83 13.61
CA THR A 104 3.62 -15.72 12.46
C THR A 104 3.17 -15.08 11.15
N GLU A 105 2.09 -14.31 11.15
CA GLU A 105 1.61 -13.59 9.96
C GLU A 105 2.56 -12.46 9.57
N VAL A 106 3.10 -11.72 10.54
CA VAL A 106 4.12 -10.70 10.29
C VAL A 106 5.36 -11.30 9.61
N LEU A 107 5.86 -12.44 10.11
CA LEU A 107 7.01 -13.13 9.52
C LEU A 107 6.72 -13.63 8.09
N LYS A 108 5.56 -14.23 7.86
CA LYS A 108 5.14 -14.68 6.52
C LYS A 108 5.06 -13.51 5.54
N LEU A 109 4.42 -12.41 5.95
CA LEU A 109 4.27 -11.22 5.11
C LEU A 109 5.64 -10.63 4.77
N GLN A 110 6.53 -10.54 5.74
CA GLN A 110 7.90 -10.05 5.53
C GLN A 110 8.69 -10.94 4.56
N GLN A 111 8.57 -12.26 4.69
CA GLN A 111 9.23 -13.19 3.78
C GLN A 111 8.65 -13.11 2.36
N GLN A 112 7.33 -13.05 2.22
CA GLN A 112 6.68 -12.88 0.91
C GLN A 112 7.10 -11.59 0.23
N ALA A 113 7.13 -10.47 0.98
CA ALA A 113 7.60 -9.20 0.46
C ALA A 113 9.07 -9.26 0.02
N MET A 114 9.94 -9.97 0.75
CA MET A 114 11.33 -10.17 0.35
C MET A 114 11.44 -10.92 -0.99
N VAL A 115 10.73 -12.04 -1.13
CA VAL A 115 10.78 -12.86 -2.36
C VAL A 115 10.23 -12.08 -3.55
N HIS A 116 9.05 -11.47 -3.41
CA HIS A 116 8.44 -10.67 -4.48
C HIS A 116 9.34 -9.50 -4.90
N ASN A 117 10.00 -8.83 -3.95
CA ASN A 117 10.95 -7.77 -4.27
C ASN A 117 12.17 -8.32 -5.02
N GLN A 118 12.68 -9.50 -4.66
CA GLN A 118 13.79 -10.13 -5.39
C GLN A 118 13.41 -10.52 -6.82
N GLU A 119 12.22 -11.10 -7.00
CA GLU A 119 11.67 -11.42 -8.32
C GLU A 119 11.49 -10.17 -9.17
N GLY A 120 10.91 -9.10 -8.60
CA GLY A 120 10.76 -7.82 -9.28
C GLY A 120 12.09 -7.18 -9.67
N GLN A 121 13.13 -7.29 -8.83
CA GLN A 121 14.48 -6.81 -9.18
C GLN A 121 15.06 -7.56 -10.38
N PHE A 122 14.87 -8.89 -10.44
CA PHE A 122 15.33 -9.70 -11.56
C PHE A 122 14.58 -9.36 -12.86
N GLU A 123 13.27 -9.17 -12.79
CA GLU A 123 12.47 -8.76 -13.95
C GLU A 123 12.88 -7.38 -14.47
N ILE A 124 13.05 -6.40 -13.57
CA ILE A 124 13.55 -5.06 -13.92
C ILE A 124 14.91 -5.14 -14.63
N TYR A 125 15.82 -5.96 -14.12
CA TYR A 125 17.12 -6.18 -14.74
C TYR A 125 17.01 -6.73 -16.17
N ASN A 126 16.17 -7.75 -16.36
CA ASN A 126 15.95 -8.34 -17.70
C ASN A 126 15.32 -7.33 -18.67
N LEU A 127 14.33 -6.56 -18.22
CA LEU A 127 13.67 -5.54 -19.03
C LEU A 127 14.64 -4.41 -19.41
N GLN A 128 15.49 -3.96 -18.48
CA GLN A 128 16.53 -2.97 -18.76
C GLN A 128 17.54 -3.47 -19.79
N TYR A 129 17.97 -4.74 -19.69
CA TYR A 129 18.85 -5.35 -20.66
C TYR A 129 18.21 -5.42 -22.05
N LEU A 130 16.95 -5.87 -22.12
CA LEU A 130 16.20 -5.94 -23.38
C LEU A 130 16.03 -4.56 -24.02
N LEU A 131 15.70 -3.55 -23.22
CA LEU A 131 15.57 -2.16 -23.67
C LEU A 131 16.89 -1.65 -24.26
N GLN A 132 18.01 -1.88 -23.57
CA GLN A 132 19.33 -1.49 -24.06
C GLN A 132 19.65 -2.13 -25.43
N MET A 133 19.30 -3.39 -25.62
CA MET A 133 19.50 -4.09 -26.89
C MET A 133 18.60 -3.53 -27.99
N LYS A 134 17.33 -3.21 -27.67
CA LYS A 134 16.41 -2.56 -28.61
C LYS A 134 16.86 -1.16 -28.99
N ASP A 135 17.41 -0.37 -28.07
CA ASP A 135 17.97 0.95 -28.36
C ASP A 135 19.18 0.87 -29.30
N ARG A 136 20.05 -0.12 -29.12
CA ARG A 136 21.19 -0.35 -30.04
C ARG A 136 20.71 -0.66 -31.45
N GLU A 137 19.69 -1.50 -31.58
CA GLU A 137 19.11 -1.86 -32.87
C GLU A 137 18.41 -0.66 -33.51
N MET A 138 17.63 0.08 -32.74
CA MET A 138 16.99 1.33 -33.17
C MET A 138 18.03 2.33 -33.69
N ASN A 139 19.17 2.47 -33.01
CA ASN A 139 20.25 3.34 -33.45
C ASN A 139 20.91 2.88 -34.77
N ARG A 140 20.99 1.57 -35.02
CA ARG A 140 21.45 1.04 -36.31
C ARG A 140 20.47 1.38 -37.43
N VAL A 141 19.18 1.17 -37.20
CA VAL A 141 18.12 1.52 -38.17
C VAL A 141 18.13 3.02 -38.48
N LYS A 142 18.24 3.88 -37.46
CA LYS A 142 18.35 5.34 -37.65
C LYS A 142 19.55 5.74 -38.51
N LYS A 143 20.71 5.13 -38.29
CA LYS A 143 21.92 5.37 -39.11
C LYS A 143 21.71 4.93 -40.56
N LEU A 144 21.14 3.75 -40.76
CA LEU A 144 20.84 3.24 -42.11
C LEU A 144 19.87 4.15 -42.85
N ALA A 145 18.78 4.57 -42.20
CA ALA A 145 17.81 5.49 -42.78
C ALA A 145 18.44 6.82 -43.17
N LYS A 146 19.34 7.35 -42.33
CA LYS A 146 20.09 8.57 -42.65
C LYS A 146 20.98 8.37 -43.89
N ASN A 147 21.75 7.29 -43.94
CA ASN A 147 22.63 7.00 -45.08
C ASN A 147 21.84 6.92 -46.39
N ILE A 148 20.69 6.23 -46.40
CA ILE A 148 19.83 6.12 -47.58
C ILE A 148 19.34 7.50 -48.04
N LEU A 149 18.96 8.38 -47.10
CA LEU A 149 18.55 9.75 -47.43
C LEU A 149 19.71 10.58 -47.98
N ASP A 150 20.91 10.46 -47.40
CA ASP A 150 22.10 11.16 -47.84
C ASP A 150 22.49 10.71 -49.27
N GLU A 151 22.56 9.40 -49.52
CA GLU A 151 22.82 8.82 -50.85
C GLU A 151 21.77 9.26 -51.89
N ARG A 152 20.47 9.20 -51.53
CA ARG A 152 19.40 9.68 -52.40
C ARG A 152 19.57 11.18 -52.73
N THR A 153 19.91 11.98 -51.72
CA THR A 153 20.12 13.41 -51.89
C THR A 153 21.30 13.70 -52.83
N GLU A 154 22.38 12.93 -52.76
CA GLU A 154 23.52 13.04 -53.67
C GLU A 154 23.12 12.69 -55.11
N VAL A 155 22.36 11.60 -55.30
CA VAL A 155 21.84 11.20 -56.62
C VAL A 155 20.89 12.25 -57.20
N GLU A 156 20.00 12.81 -56.39
CA GLU A 156 19.10 13.89 -56.81
C GLU A 156 19.87 15.13 -57.27
N LYS A 157 20.89 15.55 -56.50
CA LYS A 157 21.78 16.67 -56.88
C LYS A 157 22.49 16.39 -58.20
N PHE A 158 23.06 15.20 -58.36
CA PHE A 158 23.72 14.79 -59.59
C PHE A 158 22.78 14.88 -60.80
N PHE A 159 21.53 14.38 -60.68
CA PHE A 159 20.57 14.47 -61.77
C PHE A 159 20.15 15.91 -62.08
N LEU A 160 19.95 16.75 -61.07
CA LEU A 160 19.65 18.17 -61.28
C LEU A 160 20.79 18.88 -62.02
N ASP A 161 22.04 18.62 -61.64
CA ASP A 161 23.22 19.18 -62.29
C ASP A 161 23.35 18.68 -63.74
N ALA A 162 23.15 17.39 -63.98
CA ALA A 162 23.18 16.81 -65.33
C ALA A 162 22.08 17.41 -66.22
N LEU A 163 20.85 17.54 -65.71
CA LEU A 163 19.75 18.18 -66.43
C LEU A 163 20.05 19.66 -66.71
N HIS A 164 20.65 20.36 -65.75
CA HIS A 164 21.09 21.74 -65.94
C HIS A 164 22.13 21.83 -67.07
N GLN A 165 23.16 20.98 -67.05
CA GLN A 165 24.19 20.93 -68.09
C GLN A 165 23.60 20.65 -69.47
N VAL A 166 22.69 19.66 -69.59
CA VAL A 166 22.01 19.34 -70.86
C VAL A 166 21.19 20.53 -71.35
N LYS A 167 20.46 21.21 -70.45
CA LYS A 167 19.70 22.42 -70.79
C LYS A 167 20.62 23.52 -71.34
N GLN A 168 21.76 23.78 -70.68
CA GLN A 168 22.75 24.76 -71.18
C GLN A 168 23.31 24.36 -72.54
N GLN A 169 23.64 23.08 -72.73
CA GLN A 169 24.16 22.57 -73.99
C GLN A 169 23.15 22.71 -75.13
N ILE A 170 21.86 22.49 -74.87
CA ILE A 170 20.78 22.72 -75.85
C ILE A 170 20.69 24.21 -76.20
N LEU A 171 20.76 25.11 -75.21
CA LEU A 171 20.73 26.55 -75.49
C LEU A 171 21.93 27.00 -76.35
N LEU A 172 23.13 26.52 -76.04
CA LEU A 172 24.34 26.79 -76.81
C LEU A 172 24.25 26.21 -78.23
N SER A 173 23.78 24.96 -78.39
CA SER A 173 23.65 24.33 -79.70
C SER A 173 22.60 25.02 -80.57
N ARG A 174 21.46 25.41 -80.01
CA ARG A 174 20.41 26.20 -80.69
C ARG A 174 20.98 27.54 -81.18
N LYS A 175 21.72 28.25 -80.33
CA LYS A 175 22.37 29.51 -80.69
C LYS A 175 23.41 29.32 -81.80
N HIS A 176 24.25 28.30 -81.68
CA HIS A 176 25.28 28.00 -82.67
C HIS A 176 24.67 27.62 -84.03
N TYR A 177 23.64 26.77 -84.04
CA TYR A 177 22.92 26.39 -85.25
C TYR A 177 22.35 27.61 -85.97
N LYS A 178 21.73 28.54 -85.24
CA LYS A 178 21.20 29.79 -85.81
C LYS A 178 22.31 30.62 -86.48
N GLN A 179 23.46 30.74 -85.84
CA GLN A 179 24.62 31.46 -86.40
C GLN A 179 25.20 30.77 -87.65
N VAL A 180 25.37 29.44 -87.61
CA VAL A 180 25.89 28.67 -88.75
C VAL A 180 24.93 28.73 -89.94
N ALA A 181 23.62 28.58 -89.71
CA ALA A 181 22.62 28.73 -90.76
C ALA A 181 22.62 30.13 -91.38
N GLN A 182 22.80 31.18 -90.56
CA GLN A 182 22.87 32.56 -91.03
C GLN A 182 24.12 32.84 -91.86
N THR A 183 25.28 32.39 -91.39
CA THR A 183 26.55 32.55 -92.12
C THR A 183 26.54 31.76 -93.44
N ALA A 184 26.03 30.54 -93.44
CA ALA A 184 25.89 29.72 -94.66
C ALA A 184 24.93 30.35 -95.67
N PHE A 185 23.80 30.91 -95.23
CA PHE A 185 22.87 31.64 -96.10
C PHE A 185 23.52 32.88 -96.71
N ASN A 186 24.16 33.70 -95.86
CA ASN A 186 24.86 34.92 -96.29
C ASN A 186 25.99 34.63 -97.28
N PHE A 187 26.71 33.53 -97.08
CA PHE A 187 27.76 33.07 -98.00
C PHE A 187 27.17 32.70 -99.37
N LYS A 188 26.12 31.86 -99.40
CA LYS A 188 25.43 31.49 -100.65
C LYS A 188 24.87 32.71 -101.38
N MET A 189 24.33 33.68 -100.64
CA MET A 189 23.83 34.94 -101.21
C MET A 189 24.95 35.72 -101.91
N ARG A 190 26.15 35.80 -101.30
CA ARG A 190 27.32 36.46 -101.92
C ARG A 190 27.82 35.74 -103.17
N GLU A 191 27.93 34.42 -103.15
CA GLU A 191 28.34 33.63 -104.33
C GLU A 191 27.34 33.75 -105.49
N ALA A 192 26.03 33.82 -105.18
CA ALA A 192 24.99 34.05 -106.18
C ALA A 192 25.08 35.47 -106.79
N CYS A 193 25.36 36.50 -105.98
CA CYS A 193 25.64 37.86 -106.49
C CYS A 193 26.85 37.88 -107.44
N ALA A 194 27.86 37.04 -107.19
CA ALA A 194 29.03 36.87 -108.05
C ALA A 194 28.75 36.02 -109.31
N ARG A 195 27.49 35.64 -109.57
CA ARG A 195 27.02 34.79 -110.68
C ARG A 195 27.65 33.40 -110.76
N ARG A 196 28.18 32.90 -109.64
CA ARG A 196 28.80 31.57 -109.56
C ARG A 196 27.78 30.47 -109.29
N THR A 197 26.70 30.80 -108.59
CA THR A 197 25.61 29.88 -108.20
C THR A 197 24.24 30.57 -108.28
N GLU A 198 23.16 29.82 -108.15
CA GLU A 198 21.80 30.37 -108.04
C GLU A 198 21.52 31.00 -106.67
N TYR A 199 20.58 31.94 -106.61
CA TYR A 199 20.17 32.60 -105.36
C TYR A 199 19.48 31.61 -104.41
N PRO A 200 19.88 31.55 -103.13
CA PRO A 200 19.23 30.67 -102.15
C PRO A 200 17.79 31.12 -101.86
N LYS A 201 16.91 30.17 -101.53
CA LYS A 201 15.54 30.46 -101.07
C LYS A 201 15.58 31.39 -99.85
N ILE A 202 14.72 32.41 -99.82
CA ILE A 202 14.62 33.39 -98.72
C ILE A 202 14.42 32.62 -97.41
N ARG A 203 15.29 32.89 -96.44
CA ARG A 203 15.27 32.30 -95.11
C ARG A 203 15.35 33.40 -94.07
N THR A 204 14.51 33.33 -93.05
CA THR A 204 14.42 34.34 -92.00
C THR A 204 15.09 33.87 -90.70
N PHE A 205 15.55 34.85 -89.92
CA PHE A 205 16.27 34.65 -88.67
C PHE A 205 15.73 35.54 -87.52
N ASP A 206 14.74 36.39 -87.83
CA ASP A 206 14.14 37.39 -86.94
C ASP A 206 12.97 36.85 -86.11
N GLY A 207 12.58 35.58 -86.30
CA GLY A 207 11.52 34.93 -85.52
C GLY A 207 10.11 35.44 -85.80
N ARG A 208 9.87 36.04 -86.98
CA ARG A 208 8.55 36.56 -87.35
C ARG A 208 7.55 35.41 -87.62
N GLU A 209 6.36 35.51 -87.02
CA GLU A 209 5.33 34.45 -87.02
C GLU A 209 4.79 34.06 -88.41
N HIS A 210 4.86 34.96 -89.40
CA HIS A 210 4.34 34.71 -90.76
C HIS A 210 5.41 34.29 -91.76
N SER A 211 6.60 33.88 -91.30
CA SER A 211 7.64 33.42 -92.21
C SER A 211 7.46 31.96 -92.60
N THR A 212 7.43 31.67 -93.90
CA THR A 212 7.27 30.32 -94.45
C THR A 212 8.57 29.49 -94.43
N ASN A 213 9.73 30.10 -94.16
CA ASN A 213 11.02 29.43 -94.10
C ASN A 213 11.92 30.13 -93.06
N SER A 214 11.74 29.76 -91.79
CA SER A 214 12.45 30.34 -90.64
C SER A 214 13.33 29.30 -89.95
N VAL A 215 14.53 29.71 -89.52
CA VAL A 215 15.38 28.85 -88.67
C VAL A 215 14.70 28.48 -87.36
N ASP A 216 13.90 29.39 -86.81
CA ASP A 216 13.22 29.15 -85.54
C ASP A 216 12.14 28.06 -85.71
N GLN A 217 11.56 27.90 -86.90
CA GLN A 217 10.67 26.79 -87.22
C GLN A 217 11.41 25.44 -87.21
N ASP A 218 12.61 25.36 -87.78
CA ASP A 218 13.44 24.14 -87.74
C ASP A 218 13.79 23.72 -86.30
N LEU A 219 14.06 24.70 -85.42
CA LEU A 219 14.32 24.44 -84.00
C LEU A 219 13.07 23.94 -83.25
N MET A 220 11.90 24.48 -83.57
CA MET A 220 10.61 24.03 -83.03
C MET A 220 10.23 22.64 -83.52
N GLU A 221 10.45 22.34 -84.81
CA GLU A 221 10.25 21.01 -85.37
C GLU A 221 11.18 20.01 -84.69
N ALA A 222 12.47 20.32 -84.52
CA ALA A 222 13.41 19.46 -83.81
C ALA A 222 12.99 19.16 -82.35
N GLU A 223 12.32 20.11 -81.68
CA GLU A 223 11.76 19.92 -80.34
C GLU A 223 10.55 18.97 -80.36
N LYS A 224 9.66 19.09 -81.35
CA LYS A 224 8.49 18.22 -81.52
C LYS A 224 8.87 16.75 -81.73
N TRP A 225 9.96 16.47 -82.45
CA TRP A 225 10.43 15.11 -82.71
C TRP A 225 10.93 14.38 -81.45
N LYS A 226 11.35 15.10 -80.40
CA LYS A 226 11.87 14.49 -79.17
C LYS A 226 10.79 13.84 -78.29
N TYR A 227 9.54 14.29 -78.38
CA TYR A 227 8.44 13.80 -77.54
C TYR A 227 7.61 12.67 -78.15
N GLY A 228 7.84 12.32 -79.43
CA GLY A 228 7.07 11.30 -80.15
C GLY A 228 7.44 9.83 -79.88
N HIS A 229 8.61 9.57 -79.28
CA HIS A 229 9.15 8.19 -79.15
C HIS A 229 9.82 7.86 -77.80
N SER A 230 9.58 8.61 -76.72
CA SER A 230 10.10 8.22 -75.41
C SER A 230 9.15 7.23 -74.72
N SER A 231 9.39 5.94 -74.92
CA SER A 231 8.88 4.90 -74.04
C SER A 231 9.22 5.26 -72.60
N ARG A 232 8.18 5.42 -71.78
CA ARG A 232 8.28 5.63 -70.33
C ARG A 232 9.16 4.52 -69.74
N PRO A 233 10.25 4.79 -69.00
CA PRO A 233 11.01 3.72 -68.37
C PRO A 233 10.12 3.04 -67.33
N SER A 234 10.04 1.71 -67.37
CA SER A 234 9.35 0.92 -66.35
C SER A 234 10.04 1.12 -65.00
N VAL A 235 9.27 1.53 -64.00
CA VAL A 235 9.71 1.65 -62.61
C VAL A 235 9.95 0.23 -62.07
N PRO A 236 11.06 -0.07 -61.37
CA PRO A 236 11.27 -1.38 -60.77
C PRO A 236 10.25 -1.67 -59.66
N ASP A 237 9.67 -2.88 -59.68
CA ASP A 237 8.78 -3.37 -58.65
C ASP A 237 9.51 -3.46 -57.29
N TYR A 238 8.90 -2.88 -56.27
CA TYR A 238 9.32 -2.98 -54.88
C TYR A 238 9.26 -4.44 -54.43
N VAL A 239 10.40 -4.98 -54.02
CA VAL A 239 10.49 -6.32 -53.42
C VAL A 239 9.82 -6.27 -52.05
N VAL A 240 8.68 -6.96 -51.93
CA VAL A 240 8.06 -7.29 -50.65
C VAL A 240 8.98 -8.29 -49.95
N LEU A 241 9.61 -7.87 -48.86
CA LEU A 241 10.30 -8.77 -47.96
C LEU A 241 9.23 -9.56 -47.19
N ASP A 242 9.21 -10.86 -47.48
CA ASP A 242 8.44 -11.90 -46.83
C ASP A 242 8.83 -11.98 -45.34
N ASN A 243 7.94 -11.51 -44.46
CA ASN A 243 8.07 -11.69 -43.03
C ASN A 243 7.61 -13.11 -42.70
N GLY A 244 8.58 -14.01 -42.52
CA GLY A 244 8.33 -15.37 -42.06
C GLY A 244 7.62 -15.38 -40.70
N GLU A 245 6.32 -15.66 -40.72
CA GLU A 245 5.57 -16.12 -39.55
C GLU A 245 5.83 -17.61 -39.35
N THR A 246 6.68 -17.94 -38.38
CA THR A 246 6.75 -19.27 -37.80
C THR A 246 5.42 -19.62 -37.16
N LYS A 247 4.73 -20.63 -37.71
CA LYS A 247 3.61 -21.33 -37.10
C LYS A 247 4.01 -21.86 -35.71
N GLU A 248 3.46 -21.27 -34.67
CA GLU A 248 3.34 -21.90 -33.35
C GLU A 248 2.02 -22.69 -33.33
N PHE A 249 2.13 -24.01 -33.16
CA PHE A 249 1.02 -24.88 -32.76
C PHE A 249 0.90 -24.77 -31.23
N GLY A 250 -0.24 -24.30 -30.71
CA GLY A 250 -0.43 -24.12 -29.27
C GLY A 250 -1.88 -23.87 -28.84
N ASP A 251 -2.69 -24.93 -28.93
CA ASP A 251 -3.81 -25.29 -28.06
C ASP A 251 -4.70 -24.15 -27.49
N GLU A 252 -5.76 -23.79 -28.24
CA GLU A 252 -6.93 -23.09 -27.69
C GLU A 252 -7.90 -24.11 -27.10
N SER A 253 -7.81 -24.37 -25.79
CA SER A 253 -9.01 -24.74 -25.02
C SER A 253 -8.90 -24.35 -23.54
N LYS A 254 -9.95 -23.65 -23.08
CA LYS A 254 -10.28 -23.21 -21.71
C LYS A 254 -9.75 -21.83 -21.28
N LEU A 255 -10.50 -20.79 -21.66
CA LEU A 255 -10.71 -19.64 -20.78
C LEU A 255 -12.20 -19.57 -20.43
N GLN A 256 -12.45 -19.87 -19.16
CA GLN A 256 -13.72 -19.75 -18.47
C GLN A 256 -13.86 -18.31 -17.98
N ASP A 257 -15.02 -17.72 -18.25
CA ASP A 257 -15.55 -16.42 -17.82
C ASP A 257 -14.78 -15.68 -16.71
N GLN A 258 -14.24 -14.50 -17.04
CA GLN A 258 -14.04 -13.43 -16.06
C GLN A 258 -14.54 -12.10 -16.62
N THR A 259 -15.70 -11.70 -16.09
CA THR A 259 -16.35 -10.41 -16.25
C THR A 259 -15.46 -9.30 -15.67
N PHE A 260 -14.99 -8.38 -16.51
CA PHE A 260 -14.34 -7.15 -16.04
C PHE A 260 -15.40 -6.12 -15.63
N ILE A 261 -15.52 -5.84 -14.33
CA ILE A 261 -16.28 -4.69 -13.83
C ILE A 261 -15.43 -3.45 -14.07
N THR A 262 -15.84 -2.58 -14.98
CA THR A 262 -15.27 -1.24 -15.13
C THR A 262 -16.05 -0.28 -14.25
N GLN A 263 -15.44 0.14 -13.12
CA GLN A 263 -15.96 1.23 -12.30
C GLN A 263 -15.40 2.54 -12.85
N GLN A 264 -16.27 3.36 -13.46
CA GLN A 264 -15.93 4.72 -13.85
C GLN A 264 -15.91 5.60 -12.59
N VAL A 265 -14.77 6.24 -12.33
CA VAL A 265 -14.64 7.31 -11.32
C VAL A 265 -14.81 8.65 -12.02
N PRO A 266 -15.74 9.52 -11.60
CA PRO A 266 -15.81 10.89 -12.10
C PRO A 266 -14.67 11.73 -11.52
N ILE A 267 -13.86 12.34 -12.38
CA ILE A 267 -12.90 13.38 -12.02
C ILE A 267 -13.70 14.65 -11.73
N SER A 268 -13.66 15.13 -10.49
CA SER A 268 -14.17 16.45 -10.12
C SER A 268 -13.01 17.41 -9.97
N ASP A 269 -12.98 18.42 -10.84
CA ASP A 269 -12.12 19.61 -10.71
C ASP A 269 -12.69 20.54 -9.64
N SER A 270 -11.86 20.94 -8.67
CA SER A 270 -11.99 22.26 -8.03
C SER A 270 -10.64 22.69 -7.41
N PRO A 271 -10.19 23.94 -7.61
CA PRO A 271 -9.02 24.48 -6.92
C PRO A 271 -9.46 25.34 -5.74
N SER A 272 -8.96 25.06 -4.53
CA SER A 272 -9.09 25.99 -3.39
C SER A 272 -7.90 25.86 -2.44
N GLU A 273 -7.13 26.94 -2.41
CA GLU A 273 -6.38 27.48 -1.27
C GLU A 273 -5.33 26.61 -0.54
N LEU A 274 -4.08 26.90 -0.94
CA LEU A 274 -2.88 26.86 -0.12
C LEU A 274 -3.08 27.61 1.22
N ILE A 275 -3.07 26.88 2.34
CA ILE A 275 -2.68 27.43 3.64
C ILE A 275 -1.59 26.52 4.23
N ILE A 276 -0.37 27.05 4.23
CA ILE A 276 0.82 26.44 4.82
C ILE A 276 0.83 26.75 6.32
N SER A 277 0.55 25.74 7.15
CA SER A 277 0.74 25.83 8.61
C SER A 277 2.17 25.40 8.95
N LYS A 278 2.99 26.38 9.35
CA LYS A 278 4.35 26.20 9.87
C LYS A 278 4.36 25.28 11.09
N THR A 279 5.21 24.26 11.06
CA THR A 279 5.65 23.50 12.23
C THR A 279 6.59 24.35 13.08
N GLN A 280 6.17 24.70 14.29
CA GLN A 280 7.03 25.26 15.33
C GLN A 280 7.55 24.12 16.20
N LYS A 281 8.87 23.89 16.13
CA LYS A 281 9.63 22.95 16.96
C LYS A 281 10.45 23.76 17.96
N GLY A 282 10.34 23.42 19.23
CA GLY A 282 11.25 23.87 20.30
C GLY A 282 10.55 24.60 21.45
N SER A 283 10.37 23.95 22.58
CA SER A 283 11.28 24.16 23.71
C SER A 283 11.08 23.07 24.76
N GLN A 284 12.21 22.59 25.24
CA GLN A 284 12.39 21.59 26.26
C GLN A 284 12.65 22.38 27.55
N GLU A 285 11.81 22.23 28.56
CA GLU A 285 12.14 22.68 29.91
C GLU A 285 11.72 21.61 30.92
N SER A 286 12.77 21.13 31.59
CA SER A 286 12.78 20.28 32.76
C SER A 286 12.11 20.96 33.94
N ASP A 287 11.30 20.23 34.70
CA ASP A 287 11.07 20.58 36.10
C ASP A 287 11.17 19.34 36.99
N MET A 288 12.16 19.39 37.86
CA MET A 288 12.40 18.49 38.97
C MET A 288 11.68 19.09 40.18
N GLY A 289 10.53 18.52 40.53
CA GLY A 289 9.76 18.92 41.71
C GLY A 289 9.61 17.76 42.68
N THR A 290 10.47 17.75 43.69
CA THR A 290 10.36 17.02 44.96
C THR A 290 8.94 17.13 45.56
N TYR A 291 8.36 15.99 45.97
CA TYR A 291 7.84 15.68 47.31
C TYR A 291 7.31 14.25 47.34
#